data_AF-A0A2A2QTR2-F1
#
_entry.id   AF-A0A2A2QTR2-F1
#
_cell.length_a   1.000
_cell.length_b   1.000
_cell.length_c   1.000
_cell.angle_alpha   90.00
_cell.angle_beta   90.00
_cell.angle_gamma   90.00
#
_symmetry.space_group_name_H-M   'P 1'
#
loop_
_entity.id
_entity.type
_entity.pdbx_description
1 polymer ?
#
loop_
_entity_poly.entity_id
_entity_poly.type
_entity_poly.pdbx_seq_one_letter_code
_entity_poly.pdbx_strand_id
1 'polypeptide(L)'
;MSTATIRELRTSFPKIRTRIEREGEVIITDRGKAAFVLRAYTEQPKKPAPPIDYYARLLTYMPQPISADAERRLDADRDDR
;
A
#
# COMPACT_ATOMS: atom_id res chain seq x y z
N MET A 1 6.14 25.47 16.46
CA MET A 1 7.19 24.56 15.96
C MET A 1 8.27 24.45 17.02
N SER A 2 8.08 23.49 17.93
CA SER A 2 9.03 23.17 18.99
C SER A 2 10.32 22.60 18.41
N THR A 3 11.46 23.03 18.97
CA THR A 3 12.77 22.44 18.69
C THR A 3 13.30 21.74 19.93
N ALA A 4 13.98 20.61 19.75
CA ALA A 4 14.72 19.92 20.80
C ALA A 4 16.09 19.46 20.27
N THR A 5 17.06 19.24 21.15
CA THR A 5 18.36 18.69 20.75
C THR A 5 18.37 17.16 20.80
N ILE A 6 19.29 16.50 20.08
CA ILE A 6 19.50 15.04 20.20
C ILE A 6 19.79 14.63 21.66
N ARG A 7 20.52 15.47 22.42
CA ARG A 7 20.81 15.20 23.82
C ARG A 7 19.53 15.17 24.65
N GLU A 8 18.66 16.16 24.48
CA GLU A 8 17.37 16.22 25.17
C GLU A 8 16.45 15.06 24.79
N LEU A 9 16.47 14.65 23.51
CA LEU A 9 15.75 13.46 23.04
C LEU A 9 16.18 12.21 23.82
N ARG A 10 17.48 12.08 24.10
CA ARG A 10 18.04 10.94 24.85
C ARG A 10 17.80 11.04 26.36
N THR A 11 17.93 12.22 26.96
CA THR A 11 17.91 12.38 28.42
C THR A 11 16.53 12.73 28.99
N SER A 12 15.62 13.23 28.18
CA SER A 12 14.34 13.78 28.66
C SER A 12 13.19 13.53 27.68
N PHE A 13 13.13 12.30 27.17
CA PHE A 13 12.07 11.86 26.25
C PHE A 13 10.64 12.18 26.73
N PRO A 14 10.26 12.02 28.03
CA PRO A 14 8.90 12.35 28.49
C PRO A 14 8.49 13.81 28.24
N LYS A 15 9.44 14.76 28.36
CA LYS A 15 9.19 16.18 28.07
C LYS A 15 8.99 16.42 26.58
N ILE A 16 9.67 15.66 25.73
CA ILE A 16 9.52 15.76 24.27
C ILE A 16 8.23 15.09 23.82
N ARG A 17 7.85 13.96 24.40
CA ARG A 17 6.56 13.31 24.16
C ARG A 17 5.39 14.26 24.42
N THR A 18 5.39 14.95 25.55
CA THR A 18 4.33 15.93 25.87
C THR A 18 4.32 17.13 24.92
N ARG A 19 5.48 17.54 24.38
CA ARG A 19 5.54 18.55 23.31
C ARG A 19 4.95 18.03 21.99
N ILE A 20 5.23 16.78 21.62
CA ILE A 20 4.64 16.15 20.42
C ILE A 20 3.13 16.03 20.56
N GLU A 21 2.62 15.66 21.74
CA GLU A 21 1.18 15.57 21.99
C GLU A 21 0.48 16.94 21.90
N ARG A 22 1.17 18.04 22.26
CA ARG A 22 0.61 19.40 22.21
C ARG A 22 0.74 20.08 20.86
N GLU A 23 1.90 19.95 20.22
CA GLU A 23 2.25 20.69 19.00
C GLU A 23 2.16 19.83 17.73
N GLY A 24 1.99 18.51 17.87
CA GLY A 24 1.95 17.54 16.77
C GLY A 24 3.33 17.10 16.29
N GLU A 25 4.30 18.02 16.24
CA GLU A 25 5.62 17.77 15.68
C GLU A 25 6.72 18.54 16.43
N VAL A 26 7.92 17.94 16.50
CA VAL A 26 9.11 18.52 17.13
C VAL A 26 10.32 18.34 16.23
N ILE A 27 11.02 19.43 15.91
CA ILE A 27 12.25 19.40 15.13
C ILE A 27 13.42 19.04 16.05
N ILE A 28 14.16 17.99 15.72
CA ILE A 28 15.37 17.58 16.42
C ILE A 28 16.58 18.19 15.75
N THR A 29 17.41 18.85 16.55
CA THR A 29 18.64 19.49 16.11
C THR A 29 19.87 18.70 16.57
N ASP A 30 20.86 18.59 15.67
CA ASP A 30 22.20 18.11 15.97
C ASP A 30 23.20 19.25 15.76
N ARG A 31 23.97 19.59 16.81
CA ARG A 31 24.95 20.69 16.80
C ARG A 31 24.39 22.01 16.23
N GLY A 32 23.14 22.33 16.56
CA GLY A 32 22.46 23.56 16.12
C GLY A 32 21.86 23.50 14.71
N LYS A 33 21.97 22.37 14.00
CA LYS A 33 21.34 22.17 12.69
C LYS A 33 20.11 21.29 12.82
N ALA A 34 19.01 21.66 12.16
CA ALA A 34 17.85 20.79 12.06
C ALA A 34 18.23 19.50 11.32
N ALA A 35 18.03 18.36 11.96
CA ALA A 35 18.46 17.06 11.46
C ALA A 35 17.26 16.12 11.22
N PHE A 36 16.28 16.12 12.13
CA PHE A 36 15.12 15.22 12.05
C PHE A 36 13.84 15.91 12.49
N VAL A 37 12.71 15.33 12.12
CA VAL A 37 11.38 15.70 12.63
C VAL A 37 10.81 14.50 13.38
N LEU A 38 10.45 14.70 14.64
CA LEU A 38 9.70 13.74 15.43
C LEU A 38 8.21 14.09 15.35
N ARG A 39 7.40 13.09 15.01
CA ARG A 39 5.93 13.18 15.02
C ARG A 39 5.36 11.91 15.64
N ALA A 40 4.14 11.99 16.15
CA ALA A 40 3.44 10.81 16.63
C ALA A 40 3.27 9.80 15.47
N TYR A 41 3.59 8.54 15.73
CA TYR A 41 3.33 7.49 14.77
C TYR A 41 1.83 7.22 14.73
N THR A 42 1.22 7.38 13.56
CA THR A 42 -0.14 6.95 13.29
C THR A 42 -0.07 5.74 12.38
N GLU A 43 -0.64 4.63 12.81
CA GLU A 43 -0.74 3.44 11.96
C GLU A 43 -1.64 3.80 10.77
N GLN A 44 -1.09 3.70 9.56
CA GLN A 44 -1.93 3.86 8.38
C GLN A 44 -2.91 2.69 8.35
N PRO A 45 -4.23 2.95 8.21
CA PRO A 45 -5.19 1.88 8.10
C PRO A 45 -4.79 1.00 6.92
N LYS A 46 -4.63 -0.30 7.17
CA LYS A 46 -4.39 -1.28 6.11
C LYS A 46 -5.55 -1.16 5.13
N LYS A 47 -5.24 -0.84 3.87
CA LYS A 47 -6.25 -0.86 2.82
C LYS A 47 -6.81 -2.29 2.77
N PRO A 48 -8.13 -2.49 2.88
CA PRO A 48 -8.69 -3.82 2.69
C PRO A 48 -8.30 -4.31 1.30
N ALA A 49 -7.98 -5.60 1.20
CA ALA A 49 -7.80 -6.21 -0.11
C ALA A 49 -9.07 -5.99 -0.94
N PRO A 50 -8.95 -5.73 -2.25
CA PRO A 50 -10.13 -5.65 -3.10
C PRO A 50 -10.90 -6.97 -3.01
N PRO A 51 -12.25 -6.93 -3.08
CA PRO A 51 -13.03 -8.15 -3.13
C PRO A 51 -12.59 -8.99 -4.34
N ILE A 52 -12.53 -10.31 -4.15
CA ILE A 52 -12.20 -11.25 -5.22
C ILE A 52 -13.37 -11.28 -6.20
N ASP A 53 -13.12 -10.96 -7.47
CA ASP A 53 -14.08 -11.16 -8.54
C ASP A 53 -14.12 -12.65 -8.94
N TYR A 54 -15.03 -13.38 -8.32
CA TYR A 54 -15.22 -14.81 -8.58
C TYR A 54 -15.70 -15.10 -10.01
N TYR A 55 -16.42 -14.17 -10.63
CA TYR A 55 -16.94 -14.36 -11.98
C TYR A 55 -15.81 -14.23 -13.01
N ALA A 56 -14.98 -13.18 -12.91
CA ALA A 56 -13.78 -13.04 -13.73
C ALA A 56 -12.81 -14.22 -13.53
N ARG A 57 -12.68 -14.70 -12.30
CA ARG A 57 -11.86 -15.89 -11.99
C ARG A 57 -12.41 -17.15 -12.66
N LEU A 58 -13.72 -17.35 -12.66
CA LEU A 58 -14.36 -18.46 -13.35
C LEU A 58 -14.10 -18.40 -14.86
N LEU A 59 -14.29 -17.25 -15.48
CA LEU A 59 -14.05 -17.03 -16.92
C LEU A 59 -12.60 -17.38 -17.32
N THR A 60 -11.64 -17.11 -16.43
CA THR A 60 -10.22 -17.44 -16.67
C THR A 60 -9.97 -18.95 -16.74
N TYR A 61 -10.75 -19.76 -16.01
CA TYR A 61 -10.65 -21.22 -16.05
C TYR A 61 -11.46 -21.86 -17.17
N MET A 62 -12.39 -21.12 -17.79
CA MET A 62 -13.19 -21.65 -18.87
C MET A 62 -12.30 -21.87 -20.11
N PRO A 63 -12.51 -22.98 -20.83
CA PRO A 63 -11.81 -23.23 -22.09
C PRO A 63 -12.12 -22.10 -23.06
N GLN A 64 -11.10 -21.63 -23.76
CA GLN A 64 -11.28 -20.63 -24.80
C GLN A 64 -11.98 -21.28 -26.00
N PRO A 65 -12.93 -20.59 -26.64
CA PRO A 65 -13.53 -21.08 -27.87
C PRO A 65 -12.44 -21.30 -28.92
N ILE A 66 -12.61 -22.33 -29.73
CA ILE A 66 -11.77 -22.55 -30.90
C ILE A 66 -11.95 -21.38 -31.87
N SER A 67 -10.92 -21.10 -32.69
CA SER A 67 -11.00 -19.99 -33.63
C SER A 67 -12.07 -20.24 -34.69
N ALA A 68 -12.66 -19.19 -35.24
CA ALA A 68 -13.71 -19.30 -36.27
C ALA A 68 -13.23 -20.06 -37.53
N ASP A 69 -11.93 -20.04 -37.84
CA ASP A 69 -11.36 -20.84 -38.93
C ASP A 69 -11.26 -22.33 -38.55
N ALA A 70 -10.99 -22.65 -37.29
CA ALA A 70 -10.99 -24.02 -36.79
C ALA A 70 -12.41 -24.60 -36.72
N GLU A 71 -13.40 -23.79 -36.32
CA GLU A 71 -14.82 -24.15 -36.37
C GLU A 71 -15.24 -24.49 -37.80
N ARG A 72 -14.94 -23.60 -38.77
CA ARG A 72 -15.27 -23.82 -40.18
C ARG A 72 -14.66 -25.09 -40.77
N ARG A 73 -13.46 -25.49 -40.33
CA ARG A 73 -12.83 -26.75 -40.75
C ARG A 73 -13.55 -27.97 -40.19
N LEU A 74 -13.94 -27.93 -38.91
CA LEU A 74 -14.69 -29.02 -38.28
C LEU A 74 -16.08 -29.19 -38.89
N ASP A 75 -16.74 -28.09 -39.27
CA ASP A 75 -18.04 -28.15 -39.94
C ASP A 75 -17.93 -28.71 -41.37
N ALA A 76 -16.87 -28.36 -42.12
CA ALA A 76 -16.64 -28.89 -43.46
C ALA A 76 -16.45 -30.42 -43.46
N ASP A 77 -15.76 -30.98 -42.45
CA ASP A 77 -15.58 -32.44 -42.30
C ASP A 77 -16.88 -33.16 -41.86
N ARG A 78 -17.91 -32.42 -41.45
CA ARG A 78 -19.16 -32.97 -40.89
C ARG A 78 -20.23 -33.23 -41.95
N ASP A 79 -20.20 -32.47 -43.05
CA ASP A 79 -21.17 -32.56 -44.16
C ASP A 79 -20.89 -33.73 -45.14
N ASP A 80 -19.80 -34.48 -44.93
CA ASP A 80 -19.39 -35.64 -45.74
C ASP A 80 -20.04 -36.99 -45.31
N ARG A 81 -21.18 -36.97 -44.58
CA ARG A 81 -21.84 -38.18 -44.04
C ARG A 81 -23.28 -38.39 -44.50
#